data_AF-A0A2E9CAV0-F1
#
_entry.id   AF-A0A2E9CAV0-F1
#
_cell.length_a   1.000
_cell.length_b   1.000
_cell.length_c   1.000
_cell.angle_alpha   90.00
_cell.angle_beta   90.00
_cell.angle_gamma   90.00
#
_symmetry.space_group_name_H-M   'P 1'
#
loop_
_entity.id
_entity.type
_entity.pdbx_description
1 polymer ?
#
loop_
_entity_poly.entity_id
_entity_poly.type
_entity_poly.pdbx_seq_one_letter_code
_entity_poly.pdbx_strand_id
1 'polypeptide(L)'
;MRARSAMAILLAILVCVPVVGGTSTTAMQDDGEITDPCMEDPKQPCENQTVLYLWSNGQSTFWSHFNATEENNAGDNMYSQEKNQGVINIDQRFSMNPQMSKRLNMTLDGEVRIVLNIYLQGDWTNNDNQGPCTNDCEELNVTLWAGATKIIRQHVPQVSSGWNPITITHRITEEQVLWDASTANPSIQLEMKVKGDRQQTSPITVSGEIANFSLKLSGDGSTRVELPVDPSSWDEAFQAGEDGMPKAEEQPGFLFMAAVATMTLAAVYLPSREEESQDRRN
;
A
#
# COMPACT_ATOMS: atom_id res chain seq x y z
N MET A 1 63.31 46.90 10.79
CA MET A 1 61.99 47.51 10.51
C MET A 1 61.51 46.92 9.19
N ARG A 2 60.60 45.95 9.15
CA ARG A 2 59.16 46.18 8.95
C ARG A 2 58.42 44.83 9.10
N ALA A 3 58.49 44.26 10.30
CA ALA A 3 57.55 43.25 10.76
C ALA A 3 56.80 43.90 11.92
N ARG A 4 55.48 44.10 11.79
CA ARG A 4 54.46 44.41 12.84
C ARG A 4 53.33 45.38 12.46
N SER A 5 53.28 45.96 11.25
CA SER A 5 52.27 47.00 10.96
C SER A 5 51.12 46.61 10.01
N ALA A 6 50.98 45.33 9.63
CA ALA A 6 49.92 44.90 8.70
C ALA A 6 48.66 44.31 9.39
N MET A 7 48.67 44.11 10.71
CA MET A 7 47.62 43.37 11.42
C MET A 7 46.75 44.26 12.33
N ALA A 8 46.63 45.56 12.03
CA ALA A 8 45.82 46.50 12.81
C ALA A 8 44.79 47.28 11.96
N ILE A 9 44.83 47.18 10.63
CA ILE A 9 43.92 47.93 9.75
C ILE A 9 42.69 47.10 9.35
N LEU A 10 42.73 45.77 9.48
CA LEU A 10 41.60 44.90 9.10
C LEU A 10 40.59 44.67 10.23
N LEU A 11 40.89 45.08 11.47
CA LEU A 11 40.00 44.88 12.64
C LEU A 11 39.13 46.10 12.98
N ALA A 12 39.30 47.24 12.30
CA ALA A 12 38.63 48.50 12.65
C ALA A 12 37.43 48.87 11.75
N ILE A 13 37.09 48.05 10.75
CA ILE A 13 35.96 48.33 9.82
C ILE A 13 34.68 47.57 10.23
N LEU A 14 34.71 46.75 11.29
CA LEU A 14 33.54 45.98 11.75
C LEU A 14 32.69 46.65 12.85
N VAL A 15 33.00 47.89 13.25
CA VAL A 15 32.30 48.57 14.34
C VAL A 15 31.88 49.98 13.90
N CYS A 16 30.92 50.10 12.97
CA CYS A 16 30.09 51.30 12.79
C CYS A 16 29.02 51.09 11.71
N VAL A 17 27.89 50.46 12.05
CA VAL A 17 26.59 50.71 11.39
C VAL A 17 25.53 50.75 12.50
N PRO A 18 24.64 51.76 12.51
CA PRO A 18 23.96 52.22 13.73
C PRO A 18 22.82 51.33 14.20
N VAL A 19 22.68 51.22 15.53
CA VAL A 19 21.43 50.86 16.21
C VAL A 19 20.38 51.93 15.87
N VAL A 20 19.39 51.55 15.07
CA VAL A 20 18.08 52.22 15.03
C VAL A 20 17.06 51.18 15.47
N GLY A 21 16.60 51.32 16.71
CA GLY A 21 15.44 50.60 17.21
C GLY A 21 14.18 51.13 16.52
N GLY A 22 13.53 50.26 15.74
CA GLY A 22 12.22 50.45 15.17
C GLY A 22 11.56 49.08 15.05
N THR A 23 10.74 48.77 16.04
CA THR A 23 9.78 47.65 16.16
C THR A 23 9.65 46.72 14.94
N SER A 24 10.33 45.59 15.01
CA SER A 24 9.86 44.29 14.52
C SER A 24 10.47 43.25 15.43
N THR A 25 9.68 42.66 16.33
CA THR A 25 10.07 41.43 17.03
C THR A 25 10.15 40.30 16.02
N THR A 26 11.27 40.19 15.30
CA THR A 26 11.72 38.89 14.83
C THR A 26 12.36 38.22 16.03
N ALA A 27 11.51 37.57 16.83
CA ALA A 27 11.95 36.43 17.59
C ALA A 27 12.76 35.53 16.66
N MET A 28 13.86 34.99 17.17
CA MET A 28 14.69 33.99 16.51
C MET A 28 13.78 32.96 15.86
N GLN A 29 13.62 33.08 14.54
CA GLN A 29 12.88 32.12 13.75
C GLN A 29 13.88 31.00 13.54
N ASP A 30 13.66 29.95 14.31
CA ASP A 30 14.09 28.60 14.02
C ASP A 30 14.11 28.44 12.49
N ASP A 31 15.30 28.34 11.89
CA ASP A 31 15.47 27.90 10.51
C ASP A 31 15.10 26.41 10.49
N GLY A 32 13.80 26.13 10.67
CA GLY A 32 13.20 24.84 10.42
C GLY A 32 13.39 24.56 8.94
N GLU A 33 14.33 23.67 8.65
CA GLU A 33 14.39 22.96 7.38
C GLU A 33 12.94 22.60 7.00
N ILE A 34 12.45 23.10 5.86
CA ILE A 34 11.19 22.61 5.29
C ILE A 34 11.52 21.21 4.75
N THR A 35 11.74 20.26 5.65
CA THR A 35 11.71 18.84 5.34
C THR A 35 10.27 18.55 4.95
N ASP A 36 10.08 18.14 3.69
CA ASP A 36 8.80 17.60 3.25
C ASP A 36 8.34 16.56 4.29
N PRO A 37 7.11 16.65 4.84
CA PRO A 37 6.63 15.72 5.86
C PRO A 37 6.69 14.25 5.40
N CYS A 38 6.73 14.00 4.09
CA CYS A 38 6.99 12.68 3.51
C CYS A 38 8.40 12.12 3.81
N MET A 39 9.39 12.98 4.06
CA MET A 39 10.79 12.60 4.23
C MET A 39 11.15 12.28 5.69
N GLU A 40 10.30 12.65 6.65
CA GLU A 40 10.49 12.30 8.07
C GLU A 40 10.34 10.79 8.30
N ASP A 41 9.35 10.17 7.65
CA ASP A 41 9.19 8.71 7.61
C ASP A 41 8.85 8.25 6.19
N PRO A 42 9.87 8.02 5.34
CA PRO A 42 9.66 7.67 3.94
C PRO A 42 8.98 6.31 3.78
N LYS A 43 8.93 5.45 4.81
CA LYS A 43 8.26 4.15 4.70
C LYS A 43 6.74 4.26 4.88
N GLN A 44 6.25 5.36 5.45
CA GLN A 44 4.83 5.64 5.65
C GLN A 44 4.19 6.27 4.42
N PRO A 45 2.86 6.13 4.27
CA PRO A 45 2.13 6.83 3.23
C PRO A 45 2.10 8.35 3.52
N CYS A 46 2.20 9.15 2.46
CA CYS A 46 2.12 10.62 2.54
C CYS A 46 1.47 11.20 1.28
N GLU A 47 1.22 12.51 1.25
CA GLU A 47 0.50 13.20 0.16
C GLU A 47 1.09 12.93 -1.23
N ASN A 48 2.42 12.91 -1.34
CA ASN A 48 3.12 12.67 -2.59
C ASN A 48 3.56 11.21 -2.77
N GLN A 49 3.21 10.31 -1.84
CA GLN A 49 3.68 8.93 -1.81
C GLN A 49 2.56 7.96 -1.43
N THR A 50 1.82 7.55 -2.45
CA THR A 50 0.67 6.62 -2.35
C THR A 50 0.95 5.27 -2.99
N VAL A 51 2.16 5.07 -3.52
CA VAL A 51 2.61 3.83 -4.15
C VAL A 51 3.23 2.92 -3.11
N LEU A 52 2.66 1.73 -2.95
CA LEU A 52 3.21 0.68 -2.10
C LEU A 52 4.15 -0.21 -2.91
N TYR A 53 5.39 -0.30 -2.43
CA TYR A 53 6.45 -1.12 -3.02
C TYR A 53 6.62 -2.43 -2.25
N LEU A 54 6.96 -3.50 -2.97
CA LEU A 54 7.05 -4.89 -2.53
C LEU A 54 8.51 -5.33 -2.52
N TRP A 55 8.98 -5.77 -1.36
CA TRP A 55 10.37 -6.05 -1.07
C TRP A 55 10.54 -7.45 -0.48
N SER A 56 11.71 -8.03 -0.73
CA SER A 56 12.11 -9.31 -0.15
C SER A 56 13.62 -9.41 -0.08
N ASN A 57 14.13 -10.23 0.82
CA ASN A 57 15.55 -10.62 0.83
C ASN A 57 15.88 -11.73 -0.18
N GLY A 58 14.93 -12.10 -1.05
CA GLY A 58 15.07 -13.15 -2.06
C GLY A 58 14.91 -14.57 -1.51
N GLN A 59 14.61 -14.72 -0.21
CA GLN A 59 14.52 -16.02 0.46
C GLN A 59 13.14 -16.22 1.10
N SER A 60 12.94 -15.73 2.31
CA SER A 60 11.75 -16.03 3.11
C SER A 60 11.12 -14.82 3.80
N THR A 61 11.73 -13.65 3.68
CA THR A 61 11.22 -12.41 4.28
C THR A 61 10.57 -11.58 3.18
N PHE A 62 9.33 -11.16 3.41
CA PHE A 62 8.54 -10.36 2.48
C PHE A 62 7.92 -9.20 3.23
N TRP A 63 8.11 -7.99 2.72
CA TRP A 63 7.55 -6.79 3.31
C TRP A 63 7.18 -5.78 2.24
N SER A 64 6.43 -4.77 2.63
CA SER A 64 6.10 -3.65 1.76
C SER A 64 6.20 -2.33 2.52
N HIS A 65 6.45 -1.25 1.80
CA HIS A 65 6.40 0.12 2.32
C HIS A 65 6.29 1.12 1.18
N PHE A 66 6.05 2.38 1.50
CA PHE A 66 5.83 3.43 0.51
C PHE A 66 7.13 4.05 -0.05
N ASN A 67 8.27 3.86 0.64
CA ASN A 67 9.56 4.31 0.12
C ASN A 67 9.92 3.54 -1.16
N ALA A 68 10.36 4.26 -2.19
CA ALA A 68 10.84 3.70 -3.45
C ALA A 68 12.21 3.00 -3.36
N THR A 69 12.90 3.13 -2.22
CA THR A 69 14.23 2.54 -1.98
C THR A 69 14.22 1.61 -0.77
N GLU A 70 14.98 0.51 -0.85
CA GLU A 70 15.17 -0.44 0.25
C GLU A 70 16.56 -1.08 0.16
N GLU A 71 17.34 -0.96 1.25
CA GLU A 71 18.73 -1.45 1.31
C GLU A 71 18.80 -2.96 1.51
N ASN A 72 17.79 -3.55 2.16
CA ASN A 72 17.76 -4.98 2.47
C ASN A 72 17.09 -5.83 1.37
N ASN A 73 16.79 -5.22 0.23
CA ASN A 73 16.20 -5.92 -0.90
C ASN A 73 17.19 -6.95 -1.47
N ALA A 74 16.66 -7.97 -2.14
CA ALA A 74 17.47 -8.95 -2.86
C ALA A 74 18.39 -8.23 -3.86
N GLY A 75 19.67 -8.62 -3.92
CA GLY A 75 20.65 -7.95 -4.78
C GLY A 75 20.38 -8.08 -6.28
N ASP A 76 19.61 -9.09 -6.69
CA ASP A 76 19.11 -9.30 -8.04
C ASP A 76 17.71 -8.70 -8.26
N ASN A 77 17.14 -8.03 -7.26
CA ASN A 77 15.79 -7.50 -7.24
C ASN A 77 14.72 -8.56 -7.57
N MET A 78 14.96 -9.82 -7.21
CA MET A 78 14.05 -10.91 -7.52
C MET A 78 13.83 -11.83 -6.32
N TYR A 79 12.66 -12.44 -6.30
CA TYR A 79 12.37 -13.61 -5.51
C TYR A 79 12.21 -14.79 -6.46
N SER A 80 12.86 -15.93 -6.20
CA SER A 80 12.79 -17.10 -7.07
C SER A 80 12.69 -18.40 -6.27
N GLN A 81 11.87 -19.31 -6.75
CA GLN A 81 11.82 -20.69 -6.31
C GLN A 81 11.92 -21.61 -7.53
N GLU A 82 12.81 -22.60 -7.44
CA GLU A 82 13.01 -23.59 -8.50
C GLU A 82 13.01 -25.00 -7.92
N LYS A 83 12.46 -25.94 -8.69
CA LYS A 83 12.47 -27.36 -8.38
C LYS A 83 12.49 -28.19 -9.65
N ASN A 84 13.42 -29.13 -9.75
CA ASN A 84 13.52 -30.02 -10.91
C ASN A 84 12.28 -30.90 -11.07
N GLN A 85 11.82 -31.53 -9.99
CA GLN A 85 10.68 -32.43 -10.01
C GLN A 85 9.77 -32.19 -8.81
N GLY A 86 8.46 -32.15 -9.07
CA GLY A 86 7.41 -31.96 -8.08
C GLY A 86 6.84 -30.55 -8.09
N VAL A 87 5.99 -30.28 -7.10
CA VAL A 87 5.25 -29.01 -6.98
C VAL A 87 6.01 -28.00 -6.12
N ILE A 88 5.99 -26.75 -6.56
CA ILE A 88 6.33 -25.54 -5.81
C ILE A 88 5.02 -24.89 -5.40
N ASN A 89 4.87 -24.64 -4.09
CA ASN A 89 3.71 -23.91 -3.56
C ASN A 89 4.15 -22.48 -3.23
N ILE A 90 3.62 -21.53 -3.98
CA ILE A 90 3.81 -20.11 -3.76
C ILE A 90 2.60 -19.62 -2.97
N ASP A 91 2.86 -19.20 -1.74
CA ASP A 91 1.91 -18.46 -0.91
C ASP A 91 2.72 -17.41 -0.16
N GLN A 92 2.94 -16.27 -0.81
CA GLN A 92 3.78 -15.19 -0.27
C GLN A 92 2.94 -13.97 0.01
N ARG A 93 3.02 -13.48 1.26
CA ARG A 93 2.32 -12.29 1.71
C ARG A 93 3.31 -11.18 2.03
N PHE A 94 3.31 -10.15 1.20
CA PHE A 94 4.06 -8.92 1.42
C PHE A 94 3.21 -8.01 2.30
N SER A 95 3.57 -7.93 3.57
CA SER A 95 2.85 -7.11 4.54
C SER A 95 3.60 -5.81 4.81
N MET A 96 2.85 -4.73 4.98
CA MET A 96 3.46 -3.44 5.25
C MET A 96 4.25 -3.45 6.56
N ASN A 97 5.53 -3.05 6.48
CA ASN A 97 6.47 -2.99 7.58
C ASN A 97 7.38 -1.75 7.41
N PRO A 98 7.38 -0.77 8.33
CA PRO A 98 6.61 -0.69 9.59
C PRO A 98 5.09 -0.67 9.39
N GLN A 99 4.32 -0.97 10.44
CA GLN A 99 2.86 -0.86 10.40
C GLN A 99 2.45 0.58 10.07
N MET A 100 1.30 0.71 9.40
CA MET A 100 0.70 2.01 9.11
C MET A 100 0.48 2.83 10.38
N SER A 101 0.89 4.09 10.36
CA SER A 101 0.72 5.03 11.49
C SER A 101 -0.38 6.07 11.27
N LYS A 102 -0.77 6.31 10.01
CA LYS A 102 -1.77 7.29 9.60
C LYS A 102 -3.04 6.60 9.13
N ARG A 103 -4.19 7.22 9.35
CA ARG A 103 -5.46 6.77 8.78
C ARG A 103 -5.48 7.17 7.31
N LEU A 104 -5.97 6.33 6.42
CA LEU A 104 -6.12 6.64 5.00
C LEU A 104 -7.59 6.57 4.61
N ASN A 105 -8.02 7.56 3.84
CA ASN A 105 -9.27 7.53 3.10
C ASN A 105 -8.94 7.24 1.65
N MET A 106 -9.60 6.27 1.03
CA MET A 106 -9.48 5.99 -0.39
C MET A 106 -10.58 6.73 -1.14
N THR A 107 -10.25 7.29 -2.30
CA THR A 107 -11.23 7.94 -3.17
C THR A 107 -12.25 6.90 -3.66
N LEU A 108 -13.54 7.17 -3.41
CA LEU A 108 -14.64 6.33 -3.91
C LEU A 108 -14.58 6.23 -5.44
N ASP A 109 -14.78 5.02 -5.99
CA ASP A 109 -14.58 4.69 -7.40
C ASP A 109 -13.13 4.90 -7.92
N GLY A 110 -12.19 5.25 -7.05
CA GLY A 110 -10.77 5.32 -7.36
C GLY A 110 -10.22 3.95 -7.75
N GLU A 111 -9.30 3.93 -8.72
CA GLU A 111 -8.69 2.70 -9.22
C GLU A 111 -7.44 2.35 -8.40
N VAL A 112 -7.49 1.21 -7.73
CA VAL A 112 -6.30 0.50 -7.26
C VAL A 112 -5.67 -0.19 -8.46
N ARG A 113 -4.36 -0.02 -8.65
CA ARG A 113 -3.60 -0.70 -9.71
C ARG A 113 -2.46 -1.51 -9.12
N ILE A 114 -2.53 -2.82 -9.31
CA ILE A 114 -1.49 -3.77 -8.91
C ILE A 114 -0.71 -4.14 -10.17
N VAL A 115 0.57 -3.80 -10.20
CA VAL A 115 1.50 -4.14 -11.29
C VAL A 115 2.48 -5.18 -10.75
N LEU A 116 2.57 -6.32 -11.43
CA LEU A 116 3.47 -7.42 -11.11
C LEU A 116 4.21 -7.87 -12.36
N ASN A 117 5.41 -8.41 -12.20
CA ASN A 117 6.11 -9.09 -13.28
C ASN A 117 6.66 -10.43 -12.78
N ILE A 118 6.10 -11.53 -13.28
CA ILE A 118 6.45 -12.87 -12.85
C ILE A 118 7.07 -13.68 -13.98
N TYR A 119 8.02 -14.54 -13.65
CA TYR A 119 8.57 -15.55 -14.53
C TYR A 119 7.99 -16.91 -14.17
N LEU A 120 7.56 -17.67 -15.17
CA LEU A 120 7.01 -19.01 -15.00
C LEU A 120 7.71 -20.01 -15.92
N GLN A 121 7.98 -21.20 -15.39
CA GLN A 121 8.39 -22.38 -16.15
C GLN A 121 7.84 -23.64 -15.49
N GLY A 122 7.55 -24.66 -16.29
CA GLY A 122 6.85 -25.86 -15.86
C GLY A 122 5.37 -25.76 -16.18
N ASP A 123 4.54 -26.46 -15.43
CA ASP A 123 3.11 -26.54 -15.63
C ASP A 123 2.36 -25.98 -14.41
N TRP A 124 1.27 -25.27 -14.64
CA TRP A 124 0.44 -24.61 -13.62
C TRP A 124 -1.06 -24.75 -13.89
N THR A 125 -1.44 -25.38 -15.01
CA THR A 125 -2.82 -25.54 -15.46
C THR A 125 -3.29 -26.96 -15.17
N ASN A 126 -4.52 -27.11 -14.68
CA ASN A 126 -5.08 -28.45 -14.41
C ASN A 126 -5.98 -28.89 -15.55
N ASN A 127 -5.92 -30.19 -15.89
CA ASN A 127 -6.85 -30.89 -16.79
C ASN A 127 -6.85 -30.41 -18.25
N ASP A 128 -5.76 -29.81 -18.72
CA ASP A 128 -5.57 -29.42 -20.14
C ASP A 128 -4.87 -30.51 -20.97
N ASN A 129 -4.55 -31.65 -20.36
CA ASN A 129 -3.75 -32.76 -20.90
C ASN A 129 -2.36 -32.33 -21.42
N GLN A 130 -1.84 -31.20 -20.95
CA GLN A 130 -0.60 -30.58 -21.41
C GLN A 130 0.36 -30.34 -20.25
N GLY A 131 0.88 -31.43 -19.69
CA GLY A 131 1.96 -31.37 -18.70
C GLY A 131 1.75 -32.29 -17.50
N PRO A 132 2.60 -32.18 -16.48
CA PRO A 132 2.57 -33.02 -15.29
C PRO A 132 1.47 -32.69 -14.29
N CYS A 133 0.74 -31.58 -14.41
CA CYS A 133 -0.31 -31.18 -13.46
C CYS A 133 -1.54 -32.10 -13.56
N THR A 134 -1.92 -32.67 -12.42
CA THR A 134 -3.04 -33.60 -12.27
C THR A 134 -3.93 -33.20 -11.08
N ASN A 135 -4.55 -32.02 -11.15
CA ASN A 135 -5.32 -31.40 -10.05
C ASN A 135 -4.48 -30.97 -8.83
N ASP A 136 -3.16 -30.89 -8.97
CA ASP A 136 -2.23 -30.47 -7.92
C ASP A 136 -1.57 -29.11 -8.19
N CYS A 137 -1.98 -28.44 -9.27
CA CYS A 137 -1.51 -27.10 -9.63
C CYS A 137 -2.60 -26.05 -9.39
N GLU A 138 -2.22 -24.78 -9.41
CA GLU A 138 -3.13 -23.68 -9.14
C GLU A 138 -2.60 -22.45 -9.86
N GLU A 139 -3.42 -21.86 -10.73
CA GLU A 139 -3.07 -20.64 -11.45
C GLU A 139 -2.94 -19.46 -10.48
N LEU A 140 -2.33 -18.37 -10.96
CA LEU A 140 -2.04 -17.21 -10.13
C LEU A 140 -3.32 -16.57 -9.56
N ASN A 141 -3.36 -16.45 -8.24
CA ASN A 141 -4.33 -15.65 -7.51
C ASN A 141 -3.60 -14.52 -6.78
N VAL A 142 -4.04 -13.29 -7.02
CA VAL A 142 -3.50 -12.09 -6.37
C VAL A 142 -4.57 -11.52 -5.47
N THR A 143 -4.24 -11.31 -4.20
CA THR A 143 -5.16 -10.73 -3.22
C THR A 143 -4.56 -9.48 -2.58
N LEU A 144 -5.29 -8.36 -2.62
CA LEU A 144 -4.98 -7.19 -1.80
C LEU A 144 -5.84 -7.21 -0.54
N TRP A 145 -5.16 -7.05 0.58
CA TRP A 145 -5.75 -7.02 1.90
C TRP A 145 -5.53 -5.66 2.55
N ALA A 146 -6.54 -5.19 3.28
CA ALA A 146 -6.42 -4.12 4.25
C ALA A 146 -6.63 -4.76 5.63
N GLY A 147 -5.53 -5.13 6.30
CA GLY A 147 -5.53 -5.92 7.52
C GLY A 147 -6.21 -7.28 7.36
N ALA A 148 -7.37 -7.46 8.00
CA ALA A 148 -8.20 -8.66 7.90
C ALA A 148 -9.22 -8.61 6.73
N THR A 149 -9.46 -7.44 6.16
CA THR A 149 -10.44 -7.24 5.08
C THR A 149 -9.81 -7.52 3.73
N LYS A 150 -10.48 -8.34 2.92
CA LYS A 150 -10.09 -8.63 1.54
C LYS A 150 -10.68 -7.56 0.62
N ILE A 151 -9.83 -6.73 0.02
CA ILE A 151 -10.25 -5.65 -0.88
C ILE A 151 -10.56 -6.21 -2.27
N ILE A 152 -9.65 -7.00 -2.81
CA ILE A 152 -9.81 -7.67 -4.09
C ILE A 152 -9.08 -9.00 -4.04
N ARG A 153 -9.68 -10.05 -4.63
CA ARG A 153 -9.00 -11.28 -5.01
C ARG A 153 -9.25 -11.48 -6.50
N GLN A 154 -8.20 -11.40 -7.29
CA GLN A 154 -8.25 -11.57 -8.72
C GLN A 154 -7.50 -12.83 -9.13
N HIS A 155 -8.19 -13.67 -9.87
CA HIS A 155 -7.62 -14.82 -10.54
C HIS A 155 -7.07 -14.39 -11.92
N VAL A 156 -5.84 -14.81 -12.25
CA VAL A 156 -5.13 -14.44 -13.47
C VAL A 156 -4.82 -15.69 -14.31
N PRO A 157 -5.73 -16.08 -15.22
CA PRO A 157 -5.59 -17.33 -15.98
C PRO A 157 -4.65 -17.21 -17.19
N GLN A 158 -4.42 -16.01 -17.72
CA GLN A 158 -3.71 -15.78 -18.99
C GLN A 158 -2.19 -15.56 -18.79
N VAL A 159 -1.54 -16.46 -18.05
CA VAL A 159 -0.08 -16.47 -17.92
C VAL A 159 0.55 -17.50 -18.85
N SER A 160 1.76 -17.22 -19.30
CA SER A 160 2.51 -18.02 -20.26
C SER A 160 3.91 -18.38 -19.72
N SER A 161 4.60 -19.33 -20.35
CA SER A 161 5.97 -19.64 -19.98
C SER A 161 6.89 -18.46 -20.30
N GLY A 162 7.79 -18.12 -19.38
CA GLY A 162 8.63 -16.92 -19.44
C GLY A 162 8.11 -15.78 -18.57
N TRP A 163 8.48 -14.55 -18.94
CA TRP A 163 8.12 -13.33 -18.22
C TRP A 163 6.71 -12.85 -18.60
N ASN A 164 5.89 -12.59 -17.58
CA ASN A 164 4.51 -12.14 -17.69
C ASN A 164 4.33 -10.82 -16.93
N PRO A 165 4.18 -9.69 -17.64
CA PRO A 165 3.73 -8.46 -17.02
C PRO A 165 2.22 -8.56 -16.74
N ILE A 166 1.83 -8.38 -15.49
CA ILE A 166 0.44 -8.51 -15.02
C ILE A 166 0.02 -7.17 -14.44
N THR A 167 -1.13 -6.67 -14.88
CA THR A 167 -1.76 -5.48 -14.31
C THR A 167 -3.19 -5.82 -13.92
N ILE A 168 -3.50 -5.63 -12.65
CA ILE A 168 -4.82 -5.84 -12.08
C ILE A 168 -5.35 -4.49 -11.64
N THR A 169 -6.56 -4.17 -12.04
CA THR A 169 -7.24 -2.94 -11.64
C THR A 169 -8.50 -3.27 -10.85
N HIS A 170 -8.75 -2.51 -9.79
CA HIS A 170 -9.93 -2.66 -8.94
C HIS A 170 -10.46 -1.29 -8.55
N ARG A 171 -11.78 -1.12 -8.54
CA ARG A 171 -12.41 0.14 -8.10
C ARG A 171 -12.84 0.02 -6.65
N ILE A 172 -12.44 1.00 -5.84
CA ILE A 172 -12.81 1.08 -4.43
C ILE A 172 -14.32 1.28 -4.28
N THR A 173 -14.95 0.42 -3.49
CA THR A 173 -16.37 0.55 -3.11
C THR A 173 -16.52 1.31 -1.80
N GLU A 174 -17.74 1.74 -1.47
CA GLU A 174 -18.05 2.50 -0.23
C GLU A 174 -17.59 1.78 1.05
N GLU A 175 -17.63 0.45 1.08
CA GLU A 175 -17.20 -0.35 2.24
C GLU A 175 -15.67 -0.47 2.37
N GLN A 176 -14.92 -0.03 1.35
CA GLN A 176 -13.47 -0.22 1.23
C GLN A 176 -12.68 1.09 1.38
N VAL A 177 -13.37 2.22 1.61
CA VAL A 177 -12.75 3.56 1.61
C VAL A 177 -11.86 3.80 2.84
N LEU A 178 -12.25 3.34 4.02
CA LEU A 178 -11.57 3.68 5.26
C LEU A 178 -10.52 2.63 5.64
N TRP A 179 -9.25 3.04 5.67
CA TRP A 179 -8.13 2.22 6.09
C TRP A 179 -7.53 2.81 7.35
N ASP A 180 -7.88 2.23 8.49
CA ASP A 180 -7.35 2.67 9.78
C ASP A 180 -5.94 2.13 10.07
N ALA A 181 -5.08 2.96 10.65
CA ALA A 181 -3.69 2.64 10.96
C ALA A 181 -3.53 1.34 11.77
N SER A 182 -4.47 1.08 12.68
CA SER A 182 -4.38 -0.04 13.62
C SER A 182 -4.93 -1.36 13.08
N THR A 183 -5.90 -1.31 12.15
CA THR A 183 -6.64 -2.51 11.72
C THR A 183 -6.56 -2.80 10.22
N ALA A 184 -6.11 -1.84 9.40
CA ALA A 184 -6.19 -1.90 7.95
C ALA A 184 -4.82 -1.86 7.26
N ASN A 185 -3.78 -2.40 7.91
CA ASN A 185 -2.44 -2.43 7.35
C ASN A 185 -2.39 -3.20 6.00
N PRO A 186 -1.93 -2.58 4.90
CA PRO A 186 -1.99 -3.18 3.59
C PRO A 186 -1.07 -4.38 3.46
N SER A 187 -1.53 -5.36 2.70
CA SER A 187 -0.67 -6.46 2.28
C SER A 187 -1.14 -7.07 0.96
N ILE A 188 -0.18 -7.52 0.16
CA ILE A 188 -0.42 -8.26 -1.08
C ILE A 188 -0.06 -9.72 -0.86
N GLN A 189 -0.97 -10.61 -1.22
CA GLN A 189 -0.75 -12.04 -1.20
C GLN A 189 -0.75 -12.60 -2.62
N LEU A 190 0.27 -13.39 -2.94
CA LEU A 190 0.43 -14.10 -4.21
C LEU A 190 0.33 -15.60 -3.94
N GLU A 191 -0.64 -16.24 -4.58
CA GLU A 191 -0.87 -17.69 -4.46
C GLU A 191 -0.76 -18.35 -5.83
N MET A 192 0.04 -19.40 -5.96
CA MET A 192 0.20 -20.20 -7.18
C MET A 192 0.84 -21.55 -6.87
N LYS A 193 0.51 -22.59 -7.64
CA LYS A 193 1.23 -23.87 -7.60
C LYS A 193 1.72 -24.26 -8.98
N VAL A 194 3.03 -24.45 -9.08
CA VAL A 194 3.73 -24.78 -10.33
C VAL A 194 4.43 -26.12 -10.17
N LYS A 195 4.38 -26.97 -11.19
CA LYS A 195 4.92 -28.33 -11.16
C LYS A 195 5.93 -28.56 -12.28
N GLY A 196 7.02 -29.22 -11.91
CA GLY A 196 8.06 -29.68 -12.83
C GLY A 196 8.12 -31.20 -12.83
N ASP A 197 8.56 -31.77 -13.94
CA ASP A 197 8.73 -33.20 -14.15
C ASP A 197 10.11 -33.57 -14.68
N ARG A 198 11.06 -32.63 -14.62
CA ARG A 198 12.43 -32.85 -15.07
C ARG A 198 13.08 -33.98 -14.29
N GLN A 199 13.37 -35.06 -15.01
CA GLN A 199 13.98 -36.27 -14.46
C GLN A 199 15.05 -36.82 -15.40
N GLN A 200 16.04 -37.48 -14.81
CA GLN A 200 17.07 -38.18 -15.55
C GLN A 200 16.52 -39.53 -16.03
N THR A 201 16.33 -39.68 -17.34
CA THR A 201 15.75 -40.89 -17.95
C THR A 201 16.81 -41.92 -18.35
N SER A 202 18.08 -41.53 -18.42
CA SER A 202 19.25 -42.38 -18.73
C SER A 202 20.52 -41.75 -18.16
N PRO A 203 21.67 -42.46 -18.06
CA PRO A 203 22.93 -41.85 -17.61
C PRO A 203 23.37 -40.58 -18.38
N ILE A 204 22.85 -40.35 -19.59
CA ILE A 204 23.23 -39.22 -20.47
C ILE A 204 22.01 -38.38 -20.91
N THR A 205 20.77 -38.79 -20.62
CA THR A 205 19.56 -38.07 -21.07
C THR A 205 18.72 -37.57 -19.91
N VAL A 206 18.25 -36.33 -20.05
CA VAL A 206 17.30 -35.67 -19.15
C VAL A 206 16.07 -35.32 -19.98
N SER A 207 14.88 -35.50 -19.40
CA SER A 207 13.59 -35.19 -20.02
C SER A 207 12.71 -34.44 -19.02
N GLY A 208 11.73 -33.68 -19.51
CA GLY A 208 10.81 -32.87 -18.70
C GLY A 208 11.27 -31.44 -18.48
N GLU A 209 10.43 -30.67 -17.81
CA GLU A 209 10.61 -29.25 -17.48
C GLU A 209 10.79 -29.05 -15.97
N ILE A 210 11.56 -28.03 -15.60
CA ILE A 210 11.67 -27.59 -14.20
C ILE A 210 10.43 -26.76 -13.83
N ALA A 211 10.03 -26.81 -12.57
CA ALA A 211 9.19 -25.76 -12.01
C ALA A 211 10.09 -24.57 -11.66
N ASN A 212 9.80 -23.41 -12.21
CA ASN A 212 10.43 -22.15 -11.79
C ASN A 212 9.34 -21.08 -11.66
N PHE A 213 9.30 -20.45 -10.48
CA PHE A 213 8.54 -19.26 -10.24
C PHE A 213 9.52 -18.16 -9.82
N SER A 214 9.51 -17.03 -10.53
CA SER A 214 10.22 -15.85 -10.05
C SER A 214 9.33 -14.62 -10.10
N LEU A 215 9.55 -13.68 -9.18
CA LEU A 215 8.86 -12.40 -9.08
C LEU A 215 9.91 -11.30 -9.09
N LYS A 216 9.75 -10.29 -9.95
CA LYS A 216 10.53 -9.04 -9.80
C LYS A 216 10.01 -8.25 -8.61
N LEU A 217 10.93 -7.81 -7.77
CA LEU A 217 10.65 -6.92 -6.65
C LEU A 217 10.63 -5.46 -7.13
N SER A 218 10.28 -4.55 -6.24
CA SER A 218 10.01 -3.16 -6.60
C SER A 218 11.21 -2.29 -6.97
N GLY A 219 12.45 -2.76 -6.79
CA GLY A 219 13.66 -1.93 -6.95
C GLY A 219 13.90 -1.39 -8.37
N ASP A 220 13.34 -2.03 -9.40
CA ASP A 220 13.39 -1.58 -10.79
C ASP A 220 12.05 -0.99 -11.29
N GLY A 221 11.06 -0.85 -10.39
CA GLY A 221 9.71 -0.39 -10.72
C GLY A 221 8.83 -1.40 -11.47
N SER A 222 9.30 -2.64 -11.72
CA SER A 222 8.52 -3.68 -12.41
C SER A 222 7.32 -4.16 -11.61
N THR A 223 7.35 -3.95 -10.30
CA THR A 223 6.32 -4.38 -9.35
C THR A 223 5.97 -3.22 -8.43
N ARG A 224 4.68 -2.91 -8.28
CA ARG A 224 4.16 -1.84 -7.41
C ARG A 224 2.65 -1.90 -7.26
N VAL A 225 2.13 -1.28 -6.22
CA VAL A 225 0.69 -1.10 -6.01
C VAL A 225 0.38 0.38 -5.88
N GLU A 226 -0.42 0.91 -6.78
CA GLU A 226 -0.87 2.30 -6.78
C GLU A 226 -2.23 2.34 -6.07
N LEU A 227 -2.29 3.07 -4.95
CA LEU A 227 -3.51 3.23 -4.16
C LEU A 227 -4.15 4.60 -4.45
N PRO A 228 -5.48 4.67 -4.65
CA PRO A 228 -6.20 5.91 -4.86
C PRO A 228 -6.49 6.58 -3.51
N VAL A 229 -5.44 7.07 -2.85
CA VAL A 229 -5.57 7.76 -1.56
C VAL A 229 -6.16 9.14 -1.79
N ASP A 230 -7.21 9.46 -1.05
CA ASP A 230 -7.88 10.76 -1.09
C ASP A 230 -7.03 11.82 -0.37
N PRO A 231 -6.87 13.04 -0.93
CA PRO A 231 -6.12 14.12 -0.29
C PRO A 231 -6.64 14.49 1.11
N SER A 232 -7.93 14.29 1.39
CA SER A 232 -8.50 14.50 2.73
C SER A 232 -7.87 13.60 3.80
N SER A 233 -7.18 12.53 3.40
CA SER A 233 -6.40 11.70 4.30
C SER A 233 -5.35 12.51 5.06
N TRP A 234 -4.84 13.60 4.51
CA TRP A 234 -3.74 14.35 5.12
C TRP A 234 -4.20 15.46 6.06
N ASP A 235 -5.51 15.70 6.14
CA ASP A 235 -6.09 16.70 7.03
C ASP A 235 -5.97 16.30 8.50
N GLU A 236 -5.59 17.24 9.36
CA GLU A 236 -5.47 17.03 10.81
C GLU A 236 -6.78 16.51 11.42
N ALA A 237 -7.92 17.04 10.97
CA ALA A 237 -9.24 16.62 11.44
C ALA A 237 -9.54 15.15 11.08
N PHE A 238 -9.08 14.67 9.92
CA PHE A 238 -9.26 13.28 9.51
C PHE A 238 -8.34 12.34 10.31
N GLN A 239 -7.08 12.73 10.48
CA GLN A 239 -6.10 11.98 11.27
C GLN A 239 -6.49 11.88 12.75
N ALA A 240 -7.10 12.94 13.31
CA ALA A 240 -7.58 12.95 14.68
C ALA A 240 -8.81 12.03 14.90
N GLY A 241 -9.53 11.68 13.82
CA GLY A 241 -10.66 10.76 13.84
C GLY A 241 -11.86 11.23 14.65
N GLU A 242 -12.78 10.31 14.98
CA GLU A 242 -14.02 10.67 15.72
C GLU A 242 -13.73 11.16 17.15
N ASP A 243 -12.60 10.76 17.74
CA ASP A 243 -12.14 11.23 19.06
C ASP A 243 -11.43 12.59 19.00
N GLY A 244 -11.11 13.04 17.79
CA GLY A 244 -10.44 14.29 17.47
C GLY A 244 -11.36 15.43 17.07
N MET A 245 -12.68 15.20 17.01
CA MET A 245 -13.60 16.32 17.12
C MET A 245 -13.22 17.06 18.40
N PRO A 246 -12.93 18.37 18.36
CA PRO A 246 -12.79 19.10 19.60
C PRO A 246 -14.08 18.83 20.36
N LYS A 247 -13.98 18.07 21.46
CA LYS A 247 -15.02 18.11 22.48
C LYS A 247 -15.18 19.59 22.71
N ALA A 248 -16.35 20.11 22.31
CA ALA A 248 -16.67 21.52 22.43
C ALA A 248 -16.11 21.95 23.79
N GLU A 249 -15.04 22.75 23.77
CA GLU A 249 -14.44 23.20 25.01
C GLU A 249 -15.61 23.79 25.78
N GLU A 250 -15.88 23.24 26.97
CA GLU A 250 -16.89 23.76 27.87
C GLU A 250 -16.41 25.15 28.34
N GLN A 251 -16.49 26.14 27.47
CA GLN A 251 -16.41 27.54 27.85
C GLN A 251 -17.70 27.85 28.61
N PRO A 252 -17.59 28.25 29.89
CA PRO A 252 -18.73 28.36 30.76
C PRO A 252 -19.61 29.53 30.30
N GLY A 253 -20.73 29.17 29.69
CA GLY A 253 -21.85 30.05 29.40
C GLY A 253 -21.62 30.98 28.21
N PHE A 254 -22.07 30.59 27.02
CA PHE A 254 -23.06 31.31 26.20
C PHE A 254 -23.31 30.48 24.92
N LEU A 255 -24.58 30.13 24.71
CA LEU A 255 -25.12 29.30 23.65
C LEU A 255 -24.57 29.59 22.23
N PHE A 256 -23.99 28.56 21.59
CA PHE A 256 -24.06 28.38 20.15
C PHE A 256 -24.45 26.93 19.83
N MET A 257 -25.75 26.70 19.64
CA MET A 257 -26.28 25.50 19.00
C MET A 257 -25.99 25.59 17.50
N ALA A 258 -24.90 24.98 17.04
CA ALA A 258 -24.71 24.69 15.63
C ALA A 258 -25.52 23.42 15.29
N ALA A 259 -26.72 23.62 14.76
CA ALA A 259 -27.53 22.56 14.19
C ALA A 259 -26.81 21.95 12.99
N VAL A 260 -26.45 20.66 13.06
CA VAL A 260 -26.08 19.88 11.86
C VAL A 260 -27.28 19.03 11.46
N ALA A 261 -27.70 19.25 10.23
CA ALA A 261 -28.96 18.82 9.66
C ALA A 261 -28.95 17.34 9.23
N THR A 262 -30.07 16.68 9.56
CA THR A 262 -30.80 15.67 8.77
C THR A 262 -30.05 14.49 8.16
N MET A 263 -30.12 13.32 8.81
CA MET A 263 -30.21 12.03 8.11
C MET A 263 -31.64 11.49 8.26
N THR A 264 -32.41 11.55 7.18
CA THR A 264 -33.75 10.97 7.09
C THR A 264 -33.66 9.45 6.98
N LEU A 265 -34.11 8.76 8.02
CA LEU A 265 -34.35 7.31 8.02
C LEU A 265 -35.71 6.97 7.41
N ALA A 266 -35.69 5.92 6.59
CA ALA A 266 -36.75 4.95 6.31
C ALA A 266 -37.88 5.29 5.33
N ALA A 267 -37.97 4.47 4.27
CA ALA A 267 -39.21 3.76 3.93
C ALA A 267 -38.91 2.49 3.11
N VAL A 268 -38.61 1.38 3.79
CA VAL A 268 -38.79 0.04 3.22
C VAL A 268 -40.29 -0.24 3.25
N TYR A 269 -40.88 -0.35 2.07
CA TYR A 269 -42.29 -0.68 1.87
C TYR A 269 -42.47 -2.20 1.71
N LEU A 270 -43.62 -2.68 2.21
CA LEU A 270 -44.27 -4.01 2.13
C LEU A 270 -44.17 -4.87 3.40
N PRO A 271 -45.19 -5.69 3.75
CA PRO A 271 -46.49 -5.94 3.09
C PRO A 271 -47.71 -5.83 4.06
N SER A 272 -48.93 -5.80 3.54
CA SER A 272 -50.07 -6.37 4.28
C SER A 272 -50.89 -7.25 3.35
N ARG A 273 -50.99 -8.52 3.75
CA ARG A 273 -51.91 -9.53 3.23
C ARG A 273 -52.43 -10.27 4.45
N GLU A 274 -53.73 -10.23 4.67
CA GLU A 274 -54.62 -11.19 5.36
C GLU A 274 -55.98 -10.47 5.51
N GLU A 275 -56.98 -10.82 4.73
CA GLU A 275 -57.98 -11.89 4.96
C GLU A 275 -58.90 -11.69 6.19
N GLU A 276 -60.20 -11.65 5.87
CA GLU A 276 -61.37 -12.19 6.58
C GLU A 276 -62.30 -11.37 7.51
N SER A 277 -63.58 -11.41 7.11
CA SER A 277 -64.84 -11.41 7.91
C SER A 277 -65.30 -10.05 8.50
N GLN A 278 -66.58 -9.68 8.62
CA GLN A 278 -67.88 -10.36 8.48
C GLN A 278 -69.02 -9.31 8.47
N ASP A 279 -70.03 -9.53 7.62
CA ASP A 279 -71.49 -9.36 7.84
C ASP A 279 -72.05 -8.29 8.84
N ARG A 280 -72.88 -7.34 8.33
CA ARG A 280 -74.26 -7.09 8.83
C ARG A 280 -75.04 -6.01 8.06
N ARG A 281 -76.16 -6.46 7.47
CA ARG A 281 -77.51 -5.85 7.33
C ARG A 281 -77.69 -4.34 7.61
N ASN A 282 -78.14 -3.60 6.61
CA ASN A 282 -79.56 -3.33 6.30
C ASN A 282 -79.67 -2.60 4.96
#